data_AF-A0A813DG83-F1
#
_entry.id   AF-A0A813DG83-F1
#
_cell.length_a   1.000
_cell.length_b   1.000
_cell.length_c   1.000
_cell.angle_alpha   90.00
_cell.angle_beta   90.00
_cell.angle_gamma   90.00
#
_symmetry.space_group_name_H-M   'P 1'
#
loop_
_entity.id
_entity.type
_entity.pdbx_description
1 polymer ?
#
loop_
_entity_poly.entity_id
_entity_poly.type
_entity_poly.pdbx_seq_one_letter_code
_entity_poly.pdbx_strand_id
1 'polypeptide(L)'
;MKWAVQVYKDGMADMRRFAEALGRMDFASQKLLWAKPFLAPLYAWSAAAASEATIRVPKMVRFTLMSLEEQFKEGRHMRPCRKVWVNHGEWFRTDAKCDDNKVVLGGWVC
;
A
#
# COMPACT_ATOMS: atom_id res chain seq x y z
N MET A 1 11.94 0.33 6.20
CA MET A 1 12.92 0.83 5.21
C MET A 1 14.39 0.64 5.57
N LYS A 2 14.78 0.50 6.85
CA LYS A 2 16.20 0.39 7.26
C LYS A 2 17.03 -0.64 6.47
N TRP A 3 16.43 -1.78 6.11
CA TRP A 3 17.07 -2.80 5.28
C TRP A 3 17.46 -2.30 3.88
N ALA A 4 16.54 -1.66 3.14
CA ALA A 4 16.82 -1.17 1.79
C ALA A 4 17.94 -0.13 1.80
N VAL A 5 17.93 0.72 2.84
CA VAL A 5 18.98 1.72 3.11
C VAL A 5 20.33 1.07 3.31
N GLN A 6 20.38 0.00 4.08
CA GLN A 6 21.60 -0.74 4.30
C GLN A 6 22.13 -1.36 2.98
N VAL A 7 21.26 -2.03 2.22
CA VAL A 7 21.65 -2.70 0.96
C VAL A 7 22.23 -1.71 -0.06
N TYR A 8 21.62 -0.54 -0.25
CA TYR A 8 22.14 0.42 -1.22
C TYR A 8 23.38 1.20 -0.72
N LYS A 9 23.60 1.28 0.61
CA LYS A 9 24.79 1.93 1.20
C LYS A 9 25.99 0.99 1.20
N ASP A 10 25.80 -0.25 1.64
CA ASP A 10 26.84 -1.28 1.71
C ASP A 10 27.25 -1.72 0.30
N GLY A 11 26.31 -1.67 -0.66
CA GLY A 11 26.56 -2.03 -2.06
C GLY A 11 26.71 -3.53 -2.30
N MET A 12 26.50 -4.34 -1.26
CA MET A 12 26.44 -5.80 -1.29
C MET A 12 25.08 -6.24 -0.74
N ALA A 13 24.50 -7.30 -1.31
CA ALA A 13 23.30 -7.92 -0.77
C ALA A 13 23.46 -9.42 -0.66
N ASP A 14 23.06 -9.97 0.49
CA ASP A 14 22.76 -11.39 0.63
C ASP A 14 21.47 -11.68 -0.15
N MET A 15 21.56 -12.54 -1.16
CA MET A 15 20.44 -12.77 -2.09
C MET A 15 19.25 -13.46 -1.44
N ARG A 16 19.46 -14.27 -0.39
CA ARG A 16 18.38 -14.92 0.36
C ARG A 16 17.56 -13.91 1.14
N ARG A 17 18.25 -13.06 1.92
CA ARG A 17 17.63 -11.94 2.64
C ARG A 17 16.99 -10.94 1.68
N PHE A 18 17.58 -10.74 0.50
CA PHE A 18 17.01 -9.89 -0.53
C PHE A 18 15.69 -10.44 -1.07
N ALA A 19 15.62 -11.74 -1.39
CA ALA A 19 14.40 -12.39 -1.84
C ALA A 19 13.30 -12.35 -0.76
N GLU A 20 13.65 -12.61 0.51
CA GLU A 20 12.71 -12.50 1.63
C GLU A 20 12.12 -11.08 1.77
N ALA A 21 12.98 -10.05 1.69
CA ALA A 21 12.54 -8.67 1.76
C ALA A 21 11.70 -8.25 0.55
N LEU A 22 12.08 -8.71 -0.65
CA LEU A 22 11.34 -8.47 -1.88
C LEU A 22 9.93 -9.09 -1.82
N GLY A 23 9.79 -10.32 -1.30
CA GLY A 23 8.49 -10.96 -1.12
C GLY A 23 7.56 -10.17 -0.17
N ARG A 24 8.10 -9.60 0.91
CA ARG A 24 7.32 -8.71 1.80
C ARG A 24 6.91 -7.42 1.10
N MET A 25 7.76 -6.90 0.22
CA MET A 25 7.45 -5.70 -0.55
C MET A 25 6.38 -5.97 -1.60
N ASP A 26 6.41 -7.13 -2.25
CA ASP A 26 5.38 -7.56 -3.20
C ASP A 26 4.02 -7.72 -2.52
N PHE A 27 3.99 -8.36 -1.35
CA PHE A 27 2.79 -8.41 -0.52
C PHE A 27 2.22 -7.02 -0.23
N ALA A 28 3.06 -6.06 0.15
CA ALA A 28 2.63 -4.67 0.37
C ALA A 28 2.15 -3.99 -0.93
N SER A 29 2.78 -4.27 -2.06
CA SER A 29 2.44 -3.70 -3.37
C SER A 29 1.05 -4.10 -3.88
N GLN A 30 0.47 -5.18 -3.33
CA GLN A 30 -0.93 -5.56 -3.60
C GLN A 30 -1.90 -4.43 -3.22
N LYS A 31 -1.57 -3.63 -2.20
CA LYS A 31 -2.32 -2.42 -1.81
C LYS A 31 -1.65 -1.14 -2.32
N LEU A 32 -0.33 -1.12 -2.39
CA LEU A 32 0.44 0.01 -2.92
C LEU A 32 0.71 -0.19 -4.41
N LEU A 33 -0.32 -0.03 -5.25
CA LEU A 33 -0.25 -0.28 -6.69
C LEU A 33 0.86 0.53 -7.40
N TRP A 34 1.13 1.75 -6.93
CA TRP A 34 2.19 2.62 -7.46
C TRP A 34 3.60 2.04 -7.28
N ALA A 35 3.81 1.13 -6.33
CA ALA A 35 5.10 0.52 -6.05
C ALA A 35 5.46 -0.62 -7.02
N LYS A 36 4.47 -1.21 -7.70
CA LYS A 36 4.66 -2.38 -8.60
C LYS A 36 5.71 -2.17 -9.70
N PRO A 37 5.77 -1.02 -10.41
CA PRO A 37 6.79 -0.81 -11.45
C PRO A 37 8.22 -0.90 -10.94
N PHE A 38 8.45 -0.55 -9.66
CA PHE A 38 9.77 -0.65 -9.03
C PHE A 38 10.16 -2.08 -8.68
N LEU A 39 9.21 -3.02 -8.61
CA LEU A 39 9.50 -4.42 -8.30
C LEU A 39 10.09 -5.16 -9.49
N ALA A 40 9.74 -4.80 -10.73
CA ALA A 40 10.24 -5.46 -11.94
C ALA A 40 11.79 -5.55 -12.00
N PRO A 41 12.56 -4.44 -11.85
CA PRO A 41 14.02 -4.52 -11.85
C PRO A 41 14.59 -5.29 -10.65
N LEU A 42 13.92 -5.25 -9.49
CA LEU A 42 14.35 -6.00 -8.31
C LEU A 42 14.16 -7.51 -8.50
N TYR A 43 13.02 -7.92 -9.08
CA TYR A 43 12.73 -9.31 -9.43
C TYR A 43 13.66 -9.83 -10.52
N ALA A 44 13.86 -9.05 -11.58
CA ALA A 44 14.78 -9.42 -12.66
C ALA A 44 16.20 -9.68 -12.13
N TRP A 45 16.69 -8.83 -11.22
CA TRP A 45 17.98 -9.07 -10.58
C TRP A 45 17.95 -10.27 -9.64
N SER A 46 16.91 -10.43 -8.81
CA SER A 46 16.79 -11.57 -7.90
C SER A 46 16.77 -12.92 -8.60
N ALA A 47 16.18 -12.98 -9.80
CA ALA A 47 16.12 -14.19 -10.62
C ALA A 47 17.45 -14.49 -11.33
N ALA A 48 18.22 -13.47 -11.68
CA ALA A 48 19.52 -13.62 -12.34
C ALA A 48 20.67 -13.94 -11.36
N ALA A 49 20.49 -13.62 -10.08
CA ALA A 49 21.51 -13.78 -9.05
C ALA A 49 21.41 -15.15 -8.34
N ALA A 50 22.56 -15.74 -8.00
CA ALA A 50 22.61 -16.99 -7.25
C ALA A 50 22.04 -16.81 -5.83
N SER A 51 21.09 -17.65 -5.44
CA SER A 51 20.28 -17.48 -4.21
C SER A 51 21.08 -17.54 -2.90
N GLU A 52 22.21 -18.23 -2.88
CA GLU A 52 23.07 -18.42 -1.69
C GLU A 52 24.29 -17.49 -1.68
N ALA A 53 24.39 -16.56 -2.64
CA ALA A 53 25.54 -15.68 -2.75
C ALA A 53 25.27 -14.31 -2.11
N THR A 54 26.35 -13.67 -1.65
CA THR A 54 26.38 -12.23 -1.41
C THR A 54 26.98 -11.55 -2.63
N ILE A 55 26.18 -10.77 -3.35
CA ILE A 55 26.55 -10.20 -4.64
C ILE A 55 26.52 -8.67 -4.57
N ARG A 56 27.41 -8.03 -5.33
CA ARG A 56 27.42 -6.59 -5.50
C ARG A 56 26.12 -6.12 -6.17
N VAL A 57 25.48 -5.13 -5.55
CA VAL A 57 24.22 -4.55 -6.01
C VAL A 57 24.48 -3.76 -7.31
N PRO A 58 23.79 -4.08 -8.42
CA PRO A 58 23.86 -3.29 -9.65
C PRO A 58 23.38 -1.86 -9.42
N LYS A 59 23.93 -0.90 -10.19
CA LYS A 59 23.56 0.52 -10.09
C LYS A 59 22.05 0.74 -10.26
N MET A 60 21.42 -0.01 -11.15
CA MET A 60 19.97 0.08 -11.41
C MET A 60 19.15 -0.30 -10.17
N VAL A 61 19.44 -1.44 -9.55
CA VAL A 61 18.79 -1.90 -8.29
C VAL A 61 19.00 -0.88 -7.18
N ARG A 62 20.23 -0.35 -7.06
CA ARG A 62 20.56 0.69 -6.10
C ARG A 62 19.66 1.92 -6.28
N PHE A 63 19.54 2.41 -7.51
CA PHE A 63 18.70 3.56 -7.84
C PHE A 63 17.22 3.29 -7.52
N THR A 64 16.70 2.13 -7.89
CA THR A 64 15.32 1.72 -7.58
C THR A 64 15.04 1.74 -6.08
N LEU A 65 15.95 1.19 -5.25
CA LEU A 65 15.78 1.18 -3.79
C LEU A 65 15.84 2.60 -3.19
N MET A 66 16.70 3.48 -3.73
CA MET A 66 16.78 4.88 -3.32
C MET A 66 15.51 5.65 -3.66
N SER A 67 14.97 5.48 -4.88
CA SER A 67 13.71 6.10 -5.28
C SER A 67 12.54 5.63 -4.43
N LEU A 68 12.48 4.33 -4.10
CA LEU A 68 11.46 3.82 -3.19
C LEU A 68 11.59 4.50 -1.81
N GLU A 69 12.79 4.56 -1.23
CA GLU A 69 13.01 5.20 0.06
C GLU A 69 12.49 6.64 0.10
N GLU A 70 12.81 7.43 -0.93
CA GLU A 70 12.36 8.81 -1.07
C GLU A 70 10.84 8.92 -1.14
N GLN A 71 10.18 8.10 -1.99
CA GLN A 71 8.73 8.08 -2.12
C GLN A 71 8.01 7.75 -0.80
N PHE A 72 8.56 6.81 -0.02
CA PHE A 72 8.00 6.45 1.28
C PHE A 72 8.25 7.52 2.35
N LYS A 73 9.40 8.20 2.34
CA LYS A 73 9.69 9.31 3.28
C LYS A 73 8.77 10.50 3.04
N GLU A 74 8.55 10.84 1.78
CA GLU A 74 7.71 11.98 1.42
C GLU A 74 6.21 11.70 1.57
N GLY A 75 5.81 10.43 1.72
CA GLY A 75 4.41 10.07 1.89
C GLY A 75 3.54 10.44 0.67
N ARG A 76 4.12 10.56 -0.53
CA ARG A 76 3.45 11.06 -1.76
C ARG A 76 2.15 10.34 -2.12
N HIS A 77 1.97 9.12 -1.63
CA HIS A 77 0.81 8.27 -1.91
C HIS A 77 -0.06 7.98 -0.67
N MET A 78 0.11 8.74 0.40
CA MET A 78 -0.78 8.68 1.56
C MET A 78 -2.14 9.28 1.19
N ARG A 79 -3.22 8.56 1.51
CA ARG A 79 -4.58 9.10 1.43
C ARG A 79 -4.98 9.60 2.82
N PRO A 80 -5.67 10.73 2.95
CA PRO A 80 -6.24 11.13 4.22
C PRO A 80 -7.19 10.03 4.70
N CYS A 81 -7.06 9.63 5.97
CA CYS A 81 -8.06 8.78 6.60
C CYS A 81 -9.38 9.55 6.56
N ARG A 82 -10.33 9.13 5.72
CA ARG A 82 -11.69 9.70 5.74
C ARG A 82 -12.22 9.52 7.17
N LYS A 83 -12.88 10.55 7.71
CA LYS A 83 -13.56 10.44 9.01
C LYS A 83 -14.42 9.19 8.99
N VAL A 84 -14.28 8.36 10.03
CA VAL A 84 -15.21 7.25 10.28
C VAL A 84 -16.60 7.88 10.30
N TRP A 85 -17.52 7.33 9.53
CA TRP A 85 -18.92 7.75 9.60
C TRP A 85 -19.39 7.52 11.02
N VAL A 86 -19.59 8.62 11.76
CA VAL A 86 -20.18 8.55 13.09
C VAL A 86 -21.63 8.16 12.83
N ASN A 87 -21.99 6.91 13.15
CA ASN A 87 -23.38 6.52 13.19
C ASN A 87 -23.99 7.25 14.38
N HIS A 88 -24.63 8.37 14.10
CA HIS A 88 -25.29 9.20 15.08
C HIS A 88 -26.67 8.64 15.49
N GLY A 89 -27.00 7.39 15.12
CA GLY A 89 -28.32 6.79 15.32
C GLY A 89 -29.32 7.14 14.22
N GLU A 90 -30.56 6.71 14.38
CA GLU A 90 -31.68 7.14 13.54
C GLU A 90 -32.10 8.55 13.99
N TRP A 91 -31.81 9.57 13.16
CA TRP A 91 -32.21 10.95 13.47
C TRP A 91 -33.69 11.18 13.25
N PHE A 92 -34.27 10.41 12.33
CA PHE A 92 -35.61 10.62 11.85
C PHE A 92 -36.15 9.33 11.24
N ARG A 93 -37.23 8.81 11.82
CA ARG A 93 -38.03 7.76 11.16
C ARG A 93 -39.11 8.43 10.35
N THR A 94 -39.07 8.21 9.05
CA THR A 94 -40.17 8.62 8.16
C THR A 94 -41.00 7.37 7.88
N ASP A 95 -42.27 7.42 8.25
CA ASP A 95 -43.23 6.39 7.90
C ASP A 95 -44.17 6.94 6.83
N ALA A 96 -44.46 6.11 5.84
CA ALA A 96 -45.35 6.46 4.75
C ALA A 96 -46.56 5.54 4.79
N LYS A 97 -47.74 6.10 4.99
CA LYS A 97 -49.00 5.37 4.87
C LYS A 97 -49.68 5.75 3.55
N CYS A 98 -50.01 4.73 2.76
CA CYS A 98 -50.93 4.87 1.64
C CYS A 98 -52.32 4.37 2.06
N ASP A 99 -53.34 5.16 1.78
CA ASP A 99 -54.77 4.87 2.00
C ASP A 99 -55.52 5.16 0.69
N ASP A 100 -56.75 4.67 0.54
CA ASP A 100 -57.42 4.49 -0.78
C ASP A 100 -57.39 5.73 -1.69
N ASN A 101 -57.45 6.95 -1.11
CA ASN A 101 -57.38 8.21 -1.86
C ASN A 101 -56.34 9.21 -1.31
N LYS A 102 -55.37 8.77 -0.48
CA LYS A 102 -54.32 9.67 0.03
C LYS A 102 -53.02 8.96 0.37
N VAL A 103 -51.92 9.66 0.11
CA VAL A 103 -50.59 9.31 0.60
C VAL A 103 -50.24 10.29 1.70
N VAL A 104 -49.89 9.77 2.88
CA VAL A 104 -49.47 10.57 4.03
C VAL A 104 -48.03 10.21 4.38
N LEU A 105 -47.18 11.24 4.45
CA LEU A 105 -45.82 11.14 4.97
C LEU A 105 -45.82 11.71 6.38
N GLY A 106 -45.48 10.88 7.36
CA GLY A 106 -45.30 11.28 8.75
C GLY A 106 -43.89 10.94 9.22
N GLY A 107 -43.41 11.65 10.22
CA GLY A 107 -42.17 11.27 10.87
C GLY A 107 -42.08 11.81 12.28
N TRP A 108 -41.27 11.14 13.10
CA TRP A 108 -41.05 11.52 14.49
C TRP A 108 -39.54 11.64 14.76
N VAL A 109 -39.19 12.66 15.55
CA VAL A 109 -37.81 12.89 16.00
C VAL A 109 -37.59 12.07 17.27
N CYS A 110 -36.65 11.13 17.23
CA CYS A 110 -36.29 10.31 18.39
C CYS A 110 -35.61 11.10 19.50
#